data_AF-A0A160TVQ2-F1
#
_entry.id   AF-A0A160TVQ2-F1
#
_cell.length_a   1.000
_cell.length_b   1.000
_cell.length_c   1.000
_cell.angle_alpha   90.00
_cell.angle_beta   90.00
_cell.angle_gamma   90.00
#
_symmetry.space_group_name_H-M   'P 1'
#
loop_
_entity.id
_entity.type
_entity.pdbx_description
1 polymer ?
#
loop_
_entity_poly.entity_id
_entity_poly.type
_entity_poly.pdbx_seq_one_letter_code
_entity_poly.pdbx_strand_id
1 'polypeptide(L)'
;MWGVYYKPDFHFGGVQGGAAPFKVEADPDDVAVDPYGPESPDFVVGEEFAHMWVSALAHCQKRFEGQMPKYKNEPSGGIGAFSPDSFPVFDVFRENCYVIADSNHGFKMIGVGKLVAEEICGVHSKLMEPFRFSRYIEGKLHPVSNSPFPWS
;
A
#
# COMPACT_ATOMS: atom_id res chain seq x y z
N MET A 1 -1.83 16.12 5.09
CA MET A 1 -2.70 15.29 4.23
C MET A 1 -3.82 14.75 5.11
N TRP A 2 -5.08 14.79 4.67
CA TRP A 2 -6.22 14.33 5.48
C TRP A 2 -6.88 13.13 4.80
N GLY A 3 -6.89 11.98 5.47
CA GLY A 3 -7.51 10.76 4.95
C GLY A 3 -7.11 9.55 5.78
N VAL A 4 -8.11 8.90 6.39
CA VAL A 4 -7.95 7.60 7.06
C VAL A 4 -8.80 6.56 6.35
N TYR A 5 -8.34 5.32 6.33
CA TYR A 5 -9.12 4.16 5.93
C TYR A 5 -9.17 3.18 7.10
N TYR A 6 -10.27 2.44 7.20
CA TYR A 6 -10.44 1.46 8.27
C TYR A 6 -11.48 0.40 7.91
N LYS A 7 -11.36 -0.74 8.59
CA LYS A 7 -12.29 -1.87 8.51
C LYS A 7 -12.57 -2.41 9.92
N PRO A 8 -13.70 -3.10 10.12
CA PRO A 8 -13.88 -3.95 11.29
C PRO A 8 -12.76 -5.00 11.35
N ASP A 9 -12.26 -5.24 12.56
CA ASP A 9 -11.36 -6.33 12.84
C ASP A 9 -12.11 -7.38 13.67
N PHE A 10 -12.64 -8.39 12.98
CA PHE A 10 -13.39 -9.48 13.62
C PHE A 10 -12.51 -10.43 14.43
N HIS A 11 -11.21 -10.50 14.10
CA HIS A 11 -10.29 -11.39 14.81
C HIS A 11 -9.95 -10.82 16.19
N PHE A 12 -9.70 -9.50 16.27
CA PHE A 12 -9.32 -8.83 17.51
C PHE A 12 -10.44 -8.00 18.16
N GLY A 13 -11.65 -8.06 17.60
CA GLY A 13 -12.86 -7.41 18.13
C GLY A 13 -12.78 -5.88 18.13
N GLY A 14 -12.24 -5.28 17.07
CA GLY A 14 -11.93 -3.84 17.03
C GLY A 14 -12.08 -3.19 15.66
N VAL A 15 -11.35 -2.10 15.48
CA VAL A 15 -11.23 -1.39 14.20
C VAL A 15 -9.76 -1.32 13.84
N GLN A 16 -9.42 -1.72 12.63
CA GLN A 16 -8.06 -1.65 12.10
C GLN A 16 -8.05 -0.72 10.89
N GLY A 17 -7.00 0.07 10.74
CA GLY A 17 -6.86 0.95 9.59
C GLY A 17 -5.53 1.67 9.53
N GLY A 18 -5.46 2.63 8.63
CA GLY A 18 -4.28 3.42 8.36
C GLY A 18 -4.65 4.80 7.85
N ALA A 19 -3.63 5.53 7.41
CA ALA A 19 -3.77 6.81 6.74
C ALA A 19 -2.95 6.81 5.44
N ALA A 20 -3.02 7.90 4.70
CA ALA A 20 -2.14 8.07 3.55
C ALA A 20 -0.65 8.00 3.97
N PRO A 21 0.22 7.37 3.18
CA PRO A 21 1.62 7.19 3.51
C PRO A 21 2.36 8.53 3.44
N PHE A 22 3.44 8.63 4.19
CA PHE A 22 4.40 9.72 4.06
C PHE A 22 5.55 9.29 3.15
N LYS A 23 6.20 10.27 2.51
CA LYS A 23 7.42 10.03 1.76
C LYS A 23 8.57 9.89 2.76
N VAL A 24 9.38 8.85 2.61
CA VAL A 24 10.62 8.69 3.37
C VAL A 24 11.62 9.73 2.87
N GLU A 25 12.08 10.61 3.77
CA GLU A 25 13.06 11.66 3.46
C GLU A 25 14.49 11.15 3.65
N ALA A 26 14.85 10.13 2.89
CA ALA A 26 16.20 9.56 2.82
C ALA A 26 16.56 9.24 1.37
N ASP A 27 17.86 9.08 1.10
CA ASP A 27 18.29 8.47 -0.16
C ASP A 27 17.77 7.02 -0.20
N PRO A 28 17.10 6.57 -1.27
CA PRO A 28 16.61 5.19 -1.38
C PRO A 28 17.66 4.12 -1.11
N ASP A 29 18.93 4.36 -1.44
CA ASP A 29 20.02 3.40 -1.23
C ASP A 29 20.42 3.28 0.26
N ASP A 30 20.07 4.28 1.07
CA ASP A 30 20.35 4.32 2.52
C ASP A 30 19.15 3.83 3.37
N VAL A 31 18.01 3.50 2.75
CA VAL A 31 16.81 3.05 3.47
C VAL A 31 16.95 1.58 3.90
N ALA A 32 17.04 1.37 5.22
CA ALA A 32 17.02 0.03 5.81
C ALA A 32 15.60 -0.56 5.82
N VAL A 33 15.34 -1.55 4.96
CA VAL A 33 14.05 -2.27 4.96
C VAL A 33 13.95 -3.24 6.13
N ASP A 34 15.08 -3.80 6.55
CA ASP A 34 15.17 -4.79 7.61
C ASP A 34 15.73 -4.20 8.92
N PRO A 35 15.21 -4.63 10.10
CA PRO A 35 14.09 -5.56 10.25
C PRO A 35 12.75 -4.93 9.84
N TYR A 36 11.91 -5.70 9.15
CA TYR A 36 10.60 -5.24 8.69
C TYR A 36 9.49 -5.44 9.73
N GLY A 37 8.41 -4.66 9.62
CA GLY A 37 7.20 -4.85 10.42
C GLY A 37 7.34 -4.35 11.86
N PRO A 38 6.80 -5.05 12.87
CA PRO A 38 6.82 -4.60 14.27
C PRO A 38 8.22 -4.42 14.86
N GLU A 39 9.24 -5.07 14.27
CA GLU A 39 10.63 -4.95 14.70
C GLU A 39 11.35 -3.74 14.06
N SER A 40 10.72 -3.09 13.07
CA SER A 40 11.30 -1.94 12.38
C SER A 40 11.48 -0.77 13.35
N PRO A 41 12.68 -0.17 13.43
CA PRO A 41 12.90 1.03 14.23
C PRO A 41 12.31 2.29 13.57
N ASP A 42 12.16 2.29 12.24
CA ASP A 42 11.89 3.49 11.44
C ASP A 42 10.46 3.57 10.91
N PHE A 43 9.86 2.42 10.55
CA PHE A 43 8.59 2.38 9.82
C PHE A 43 7.42 1.89 10.69
N VAL A 44 7.40 2.36 11.93
CA VAL A 44 6.32 2.12 12.89
C VAL A 44 5.60 3.43 13.23
N VAL A 45 4.29 3.34 13.48
CA VAL A 45 3.47 4.50 13.82
C VAL A 45 3.79 4.99 15.23
N GLY A 46 3.86 6.31 15.37
CA GLY A 46 4.06 6.98 16.65
C GLY A 46 2.76 7.49 17.27
N GLU A 47 2.90 8.14 18.43
CA GLU A 47 1.78 8.72 19.17
C GLU A 47 0.97 9.73 18.34
N GLU A 48 1.63 10.55 17.52
CA GLU A 48 0.95 11.53 16.65
C GLU A 48 -0.03 10.87 15.67
N PHE A 49 0.35 9.72 15.13
CA PHE A 49 -0.54 8.94 14.26
C PHE A 49 -1.75 8.43 15.03
N ALA A 50 -1.56 7.90 16.25
CA ALA A 50 -2.64 7.39 17.08
C ALA A 50 -3.67 8.48 17.40
N HIS A 51 -3.21 9.67 17.82
CA HIS A 51 -4.10 10.82 18.06
C HIS A 51 -4.83 11.24 16.78
N MET A 52 -4.10 11.45 15.68
CA MET A 52 -4.68 11.84 14.40
C MET A 52 -5.74 10.83 13.93
N TRP A 53 -5.43 9.53 13.95
CA TRP A 53 -6.28 8.50 13.40
C TRP A 53 -7.56 8.31 14.22
N VAL A 54 -7.45 8.29 15.56
CA VAL A 54 -8.64 8.19 16.44
C VAL A 54 -9.50 9.45 16.37
N SER A 55 -8.89 10.64 16.31
CA SER A 55 -9.62 11.89 16.12
C SER A 55 -10.34 11.94 14.77
N ALA A 56 -9.69 11.49 13.69
CA ALA A 56 -10.31 11.40 12.37
C ALA A 56 -11.50 10.41 12.37
N LEU A 57 -11.35 9.25 13.02
CA LEU A 57 -12.46 8.31 13.20
C LEU A 57 -13.65 8.93 13.94
N ALA A 58 -13.40 9.61 15.06
CA ALA A 58 -14.44 10.27 15.84
C ALA A 58 -15.13 11.40 15.05
N HIS A 59 -14.35 12.16 14.26
CA HIS A 59 -14.86 13.20 13.38
C HIS A 59 -15.78 12.63 12.29
N CYS A 60 -15.35 11.55 11.62
CA CYS A 60 -16.15 10.90 10.59
C CYS A 60 -17.35 10.14 11.15
N GLN A 61 -17.24 9.58 12.36
CA GLN A 61 -18.29 8.78 13.00
C GLN A 61 -18.29 8.99 14.52
N LYS A 62 -19.30 9.74 15.01
CA LYS A 62 -19.46 10.10 16.43
C LYS A 62 -19.39 8.93 17.42
N ARG A 63 -19.73 7.70 17.00
CA ARG A 63 -19.62 6.50 17.85
C ARG A 63 -18.19 6.20 18.33
N PHE A 64 -17.17 6.75 17.67
CA PHE A 64 -15.77 6.62 18.06
C PHE A 64 -15.26 7.78 18.93
N GLU A 65 -16.13 8.71 19.32
CA GLU A 65 -15.78 9.77 20.26
C GLU A 65 -15.35 9.18 21.62
N GLY A 66 -14.29 9.74 22.20
CA GLY A 66 -13.75 9.29 23.49
C GLY A 66 -13.09 7.91 23.48
N GLN A 67 -12.83 7.29 22.31
CA GLN A 67 -12.25 5.94 22.24
C GLN A 67 -10.71 5.89 22.29
N MET A 68 -10.02 7.03 22.39
CA MET A 68 -8.55 7.08 22.50
C MET A 68 -7.98 6.17 23.59
N PRO A 69 -8.57 6.07 24.80
CA PRO A 69 -8.08 5.14 25.83
C PRO A 69 -8.17 3.64 25.46
N LYS A 70 -8.87 3.29 24.36
CA LYS A 70 -8.97 1.91 23.85
C LYS A 70 -7.98 1.64 22.70
N TYR A 71 -7.20 2.63 22.28
CA TYR A 71 -6.18 2.42 21.26
C TYR A 71 -5.15 1.40 21.75
N LYS A 72 -4.90 0.37 20.94
CA LYS A 72 -3.85 -0.62 21.23
C LYS A 72 -2.54 -0.08 20.69
N ASN A 73 -1.66 0.35 21.59
CA ASN A 73 -0.34 0.86 21.23
C ASN A 73 0.64 -0.29 21.01
N GLU A 74 0.61 -0.84 19.80
CA GLU A 74 1.52 -1.89 19.34
C GLU A 74 2.31 -1.37 18.13
N PRO A 75 3.62 -1.66 18.03
CA PRO A 75 4.40 -1.33 16.84
C PRO A 75 3.72 -1.87 15.60
N SER A 76 3.28 -0.94 14.74
CA SER A 76 2.53 -1.25 13.53
C SER A 76 2.88 -0.22 12.46
N GLY A 77 2.89 -0.64 11.21
CA GLY A 77 3.37 0.18 10.10
C GLY A 77 4.04 -0.68 9.06
N GLY A 78 4.78 -0.02 8.17
CA GLY A 78 5.51 -0.68 7.10
C GLY A 78 5.98 0.33 6.07
N ILE A 79 6.91 -0.13 5.25
CA ILE A 79 7.41 0.59 4.09
C ILE A 79 6.95 -0.11 2.82
N GLY A 80 6.68 0.67 1.77
CA GLY A 80 6.33 0.17 0.46
C GLY A 80 6.98 1.01 -0.63
N ALA A 81 7.15 0.42 -1.81
CA ALA A 81 7.70 1.10 -2.98
C ALA A 81 6.58 1.46 -3.95
N PHE A 82 6.51 2.73 -4.35
CA PHE A 82 5.61 3.18 -5.40
C PHE A 82 6.33 3.18 -6.74
N SER A 83 5.63 2.73 -7.78
CA SER A 83 6.08 2.93 -9.14
C SER A 83 5.86 4.40 -9.57
N PRO A 84 6.50 4.89 -10.65
CA PRO A 84 6.39 6.28 -11.09
C PRO A 84 4.95 6.76 -11.34
N ASP A 85 4.05 5.86 -11.72
CA ASP A 85 2.63 6.15 -11.97
C ASP A 85 1.71 5.60 -10.87
N SER A 86 2.26 5.04 -9.79
CA SER A 86 1.53 4.40 -8.68
C SER A 86 0.71 3.17 -9.06
N PHE A 87 0.93 2.56 -10.24
CA PHE A 87 0.31 1.30 -10.63
C PHE A 87 1.31 0.14 -10.64
N PRO A 88 0.87 -1.09 -10.36
CA PRO A 88 1.78 -2.22 -10.29
C PRO A 88 2.43 -2.56 -11.65
N VAL A 89 3.49 -3.34 -11.60
CA VAL A 89 4.15 -3.90 -12.80
C VAL A 89 4.03 -5.42 -12.76
N PHE A 90 3.53 -6.01 -13.84
CA PHE A 90 3.53 -7.46 -14.06
C PHE A 90 4.19 -7.77 -15.40
N ASP A 91 5.40 -8.30 -15.37
CA ASP A 91 6.16 -8.51 -16.59
C ASP A 91 7.24 -9.58 -16.48
N VAL A 92 7.67 -10.08 -17.65
CA VAL A 92 8.87 -10.89 -17.76
C VAL A 92 10.08 -9.96 -17.88
N PHE A 93 10.90 -9.92 -16.85
CA PHE A 93 12.15 -9.20 -16.83
C PHE A 93 13.31 -10.10 -17.24
N ARG A 94 14.24 -9.52 -18.01
CA ARG A 94 15.46 -10.19 -18.49
C ARG A 94 15.19 -11.53 -19.18
N GLU A 95 13.99 -11.68 -19.75
CA GLU A 95 13.52 -12.87 -20.48
C GLU A 95 13.42 -14.16 -19.65
N ASN A 96 13.68 -14.11 -18.33
CA ASN A 96 13.81 -15.31 -17.52
C ASN A 96 13.16 -15.24 -16.13
N CYS A 97 12.61 -14.08 -15.73
CA CYS A 97 12.01 -13.90 -14.42
C CYS A 97 10.69 -13.13 -14.55
N TYR A 98 9.62 -13.64 -13.96
CA TYR A 98 8.37 -12.87 -13.85
C TYR A 98 8.41 -12.01 -12.59
N VAL A 99 8.23 -10.70 -12.75
CA VAL A 99 8.22 -9.73 -11.65
C VAL A 99 6.79 -9.28 -11.38
N ILE A 100 6.41 -9.32 -10.11
CA ILE A 100 5.19 -8.72 -9.57
C ILE A 100 5.64 -7.57 -8.66
N ALA A 101 5.66 -6.34 -9.18
CA ALA A 101 6.00 -5.14 -8.41
C ALA A 101 4.70 -4.46 -7.96
N ASP A 102 4.28 -4.75 -6.74
CA ASP A 102 3.08 -4.19 -6.14
C ASP A 102 3.35 -2.75 -5.66
N SER A 103 2.82 -1.76 -6.38
CA SER A 103 2.93 -0.34 -6.05
C SER A 103 2.07 0.06 -4.85
N ASN A 104 2.17 -0.72 -3.76
CA ASN A 104 1.42 -0.60 -2.51
C ASN A 104 -0.12 -0.78 -2.64
N HIS A 105 -0.57 -1.67 -3.54
CA HIS A 105 -2.00 -2.02 -3.73
C HIS A 105 -2.40 -3.36 -3.09
N GLY A 106 -1.44 -4.13 -2.57
CA GLY A 106 -1.47 -5.50 -2.04
C GLY A 106 -2.80 -6.21 -1.92
N PHE A 107 -3.72 -5.73 -1.08
CA PHE A 107 -5.02 -6.40 -0.89
C PHE A 107 -5.87 -6.46 -2.18
N LYS A 108 -5.80 -5.43 -3.03
CA LYS A 108 -6.51 -5.40 -4.33
C LYS A 108 -5.92 -6.40 -5.32
N MET A 109 -4.73 -6.94 -5.05
CA MET A 109 -3.95 -7.75 -5.97
C MET A 109 -4.19 -9.27 -5.86
N ILE A 110 -5.04 -9.72 -4.94
CA ILE A 110 -5.35 -11.14 -4.72
C ILE A 110 -5.82 -11.85 -6.00
N GLY A 111 -6.53 -11.14 -6.88
CA GLY A 111 -7.01 -11.70 -8.16
C GLY A 111 -5.94 -11.83 -9.25
N VAL A 112 -4.80 -11.13 -9.13
CA VAL A 112 -3.78 -11.08 -10.20
C VAL A 112 -2.87 -12.30 -10.19
N GLY A 113 -2.69 -12.97 -9.05
CA GLY A 113 -1.87 -14.19 -8.97
C GLY A 113 -2.31 -15.28 -9.96
N LYS A 114 -3.63 -15.42 -10.19
CA LYS A 114 -4.16 -16.35 -11.21
C LYS A 114 -3.75 -15.93 -12.62
N LEU A 115 -3.91 -14.65 -12.97
CA LEU A 115 -3.56 -14.13 -14.31
C LEU A 115 -2.06 -14.26 -14.58
N VAL A 116 -1.22 -14.01 -13.57
CA VAL A 116 0.22 -14.21 -13.67
C VAL A 116 0.57 -15.68 -13.90
N ALA A 117 -0.04 -16.60 -13.15
CA ALA A 117 0.19 -18.03 -13.33
C ALA A 117 -0.25 -18.53 -14.72
N GLU A 118 -1.40 -18.06 -15.22
CA GLU A 118 -1.87 -18.34 -16.58
C GLU A 118 -0.88 -17.83 -17.64
N GLU A 119 -0.36 -16.61 -17.46
CA GLU A 119 0.63 -16.03 -18.37
C GLU A 119 1.97 -16.78 -18.38
N ILE A 120 2.46 -17.21 -17.22
CA ILE A 120 3.66 -18.06 -17.13
C ILE A 120 3.45 -19.38 -17.91
N CYS A 121 2.22 -19.90 -17.94
CA CYS A 121 1.83 -21.07 -18.73
C CYS A 121 1.54 -20.76 -20.22
N GLY A 122 1.81 -19.54 -20.69
CA GLY A 122 1.63 -19.12 -22.08
C GLY A 122 0.23 -18.59 -22.44
N VAL A 123 -0.64 -18.37 -21.45
CA VAL A 123 -1.98 -17.81 -21.66
C VAL A 123 -1.96 -16.30 -21.41
N HIS A 124 -2.02 -15.51 -22.46
CA HIS A 124 -2.00 -14.05 -22.34
C HIS A 124 -3.38 -13.46 -22.08
N SER A 125 -3.43 -12.45 -21.19
CA SER A 125 -4.63 -11.68 -20.89
C SER A 125 -4.45 -10.22 -21.28
N LYS A 126 -5.40 -9.67 -22.05
CA LYS A 126 -5.44 -8.24 -22.39
C LYS A 126 -5.53 -7.32 -21.16
N LEU A 127 -6.03 -7.85 -20.04
CA LEU A 127 -6.11 -7.10 -18.78
C LEU A 127 -4.73 -6.76 -18.21
N MET A 128 -3.69 -7.51 -18.58
CA MET A 128 -2.32 -7.33 -18.09
C MET A 128 -1.52 -6.32 -18.93
N GLU A 129 -1.94 -6.04 -20.16
CA GLU A 129 -1.22 -5.16 -21.10
C GLU A 129 -0.95 -3.75 -20.54
N PRO A 130 -1.88 -3.08 -19.82
CA PRO A 130 -1.59 -1.77 -19.25
C PRO A 130 -0.50 -1.79 -18.16
N PHE A 131 -0.24 -2.94 -17.53
CA PHE A 131 0.67 -3.08 -16.39
C PHE A 131 2.08 -3.53 -16.78
N ARG A 132 2.40 -3.58 -18.08
CA ARG A 132 3.74 -3.92 -18.56
C ARG A 132 4.75 -2.88 -18.15
N PHE A 133 5.99 -3.31 -18.00
CA PHE A 133 7.10 -2.40 -17.74
C PHE A 133 7.37 -1.51 -18.96
N SER A 134 7.11 -2.01 -20.17
CA SER A 134 7.28 -1.25 -21.41
C SER A 134 6.43 0.02 -21.49
N ARG A 135 5.36 0.14 -20.69
CA ARG A 135 4.51 1.33 -20.67
C ARG A 135 5.28 2.62 -20.40
N TYR A 136 6.37 2.53 -19.63
CA TYR A 136 7.21 3.70 -19.30
C TYR A 136 7.95 4.23 -20.52
N ILE A 137 8.57 3.35 -21.31
CA ILE A 137 9.28 3.77 -22.53
C ILE A 137 8.31 4.12 -23.66
N GLU A 138 7.14 3.49 -23.71
CA GLU A 138 6.09 3.75 -24.69
C GLU A 138 5.24 5.00 -24.37
N GLY A 139 5.42 5.61 -23.19
CA GLY A 139 4.63 6.76 -22.75
C GLY A 139 3.16 6.44 -22.45
N LYS A 140 2.81 5.17 -22.25
CA LYS A 140 1.45 4.69 -21.94
C LYS A 140 1.20 4.64 -20.43
N LEU A 141 1.53 5.74 -19.74
CA LEU A 141 1.38 5.83 -18.29
C LEU A 141 -0.10 5.76 -17.88
N HIS A 142 -0.35 5.23 -16.70
CA HIS A 142 -1.68 5.27 -16.12
C HIS A 142 -2.10 6.71 -15.71
N PRO A 143 -3.41 6.98 -15.58
CA PRO A 143 -3.90 8.29 -15.16
C PRO A 143 -3.41 8.70 -13.77
N VAL A 144 -3.16 9.99 -13.57
CA VAL A 144 -2.88 10.57 -12.25
C VAL A 144 -4.20 10.90 -11.56
N SER A 145 -4.35 10.45 -10.31
CA SER A 145 -5.53 10.75 -9.48
C SER A 145 -5.36 12.03 -8.69
N ASN A 146 -6.46 12.76 -8.50
CA ASN A 146 -6.53 13.91 -7.59
C ASN A 146 -6.86 13.50 -6.13
N SER A 147 -6.94 12.19 -5.87
CA SER A 147 -7.15 11.65 -4.53
C SER A 147 -5.98 12.01 -3.61
N PRO A 148 -6.22 12.25 -2.31
CA PRO A 148 -5.14 12.35 -1.34
C PRO A 148 -4.40 11.01 -1.14
N PHE A 149 -4.93 9.90 -1.65
CA PHE A 149 -4.31 8.59 -1.58
C PHE A 149 -3.61 8.24 -2.91
N PRO A 150 -2.32 7.86 -2.88
CA PRO A 150 -1.54 7.63 -4.10
C PRO A 150 -2.00 6.42 -4.93
N TRP A 151 -2.84 5.54 -4.38
CA TRP A 151 -3.37 4.32 -5.01
C TRP A 151 -4.80 4.46 -5.59
N SER A 152 -5.25 5.70 -5.84
CA SER A 152 -6.60 5.98 -6.35
C SER A 152 -6.57 6.49 -7.79
#